data_AF-A0A496WVK1-F1
#
_entry.id   AF-A0A496WVK1-F1
#
_cell.length_a   1.000
_cell.length_b   1.000
_cell.length_c   1.000
_cell.angle_alpha   90.00
_cell.angle_beta   90.00
_cell.angle_gamma   90.00
#
_symmetry.space_group_name_H-M   'P 1'
#
loop_
_entity.id
_entity.type
_entity.pdbx_description
1 polymer ?
#
loop_
_entity_poly.entity_id
_entity_poly.type
_entity_poly.pdbx_seq_one_letter_code
_entity_poly.pdbx_strand_id
1 'polypeptide(L)'
;MTQDTKLAEAVAVANVPTLLMVLVQLTGDKRWLQDPYRVRRAGGTGDNDTGGLDESIQKEIRDAALEAIAAWQAGKPVALPDPSNDELVEMLTVAMGETVPQEYGEMTAAQLGQTPMLWDEKIDVPEGFNVVVIGAGVSGLASAVNLQAAGVPFTVLERRSDVAGVWQDNRYPGAGVDTPNHLYSYSFAPYDWSAYFV
;
A
#
# COMPACT_ATOMS: atom_id res chain seq x y z
N MET A 1 1.25 -25.91 -18.05
CA MET A 1 1.62 -25.53 -16.67
C MET A 1 0.35 -25.48 -15.85
N THR A 2 0.22 -26.31 -14.82
CA THR A 2 -0.95 -26.29 -13.92
C THR A 2 -0.91 -25.02 -13.05
N GLN A 3 -2.04 -24.60 -12.50
CA GLN A 3 -2.12 -23.46 -11.59
C GLN A 3 -1.19 -23.63 -10.39
N ASP A 4 -1.13 -24.85 -9.83
CA ASP A 4 -0.26 -25.19 -8.70
C ASP A 4 1.23 -25.04 -9.05
N THR A 5 1.63 -25.42 -10.27
CA THR A 5 3.01 -25.25 -10.73
C THR A 5 3.36 -23.76 -10.84
N LYS A 6 2.42 -22.94 -11.36
CA LYS A 6 2.65 -21.49 -11.45
C LYS A 6 2.81 -20.84 -10.08
N LEU A 7 1.98 -21.25 -9.12
CA LEU A 7 2.04 -20.71 -7.76
C LEU A 7 3.37 -21.07 -7.09
N ALA A 8 3.81 -22.33 -7.21
CA ALA A 8 5.09 -22.76 -6.65
C ALA A 8 6.28 -21.99 -7.27
N GLU A 9 6.30 -21.81 -8.60
CA GLU A 9 7.32 -21.01 -9.28
C GLU A 9 7.31 -19.55 -8.83
N ALA A 10 6.13 -18.95 -8.65
CA ALA A 10 6.01 -17.57 -8.17
C ALA A 10 6.51 -17.42 -6.72
N VAL A 11 6.13 -18.33 -5.82
CA VAL A 11 6.57 -18.31 -4.41
C VAL A 11 8.08 -18.56 -4.29
N ALA A 12 8.66 -19.37 -5.17
CA ALA A 12 10.09 -19.67 -5.17
C ALA A 12 10.98 -18.43 -5.36
N VAL A 13 10.49 -17.42 -6.09
CA VAL A 13 11.22 -16.16 -6.35
C VAL A 13 10.65 -14.97 -5.59
N ALA A 14 9.61 -15.17 -4.77
CA ALA A 14 8.99 -14.10 -4.02
C ALA A 14 9.90 -13.57 -2.89
N ASN A 15 9.68 -12.30 -2.56
CA ASN A 15 10.35 -11.56 -1.49
C ASN A 15 10.02 -12.18 -0.12
N VAL A 16 11.02 -12.68 0.59
CA VAL A 16 10.88 -13.40 1.86
C VAL A 16 10.28 -12.52 2.97
N PRO A 17 10.71 -11.26 3.19
CA PRO A 17 10.06 -10.35 4.13
C PRO A 17 8.55 -10.21 3.88
N THR A 18 8.13 -10.10 2.62
CA THR A 18 6.70 -10.01 2.26
C THR A 18 5.97 -11.31 2.55
N LEU A 19 6.56 -12.47 2.23
CA LEU A 19 5.96 -13.77 2.52
C LEU A 19 5.72 -13.99 4.03
N LEU A 20 6.61 -13.50 4.90
CA LEU A 20 6.38 -13.53 6.35
C LEU A 20 5.11 -12.76 6.73
N MET A 21 4.87 -11.59 6.15
CA MET A 21 3.66 -10.81 6.43
C MET A 21 2.39 -11.50 5.94
N VAL A 22 2.47 -12.10 4.74
CA VAL A 22 1.38 -12.94 4.18
C VAL A 22 1.09 -14.12 5.10
N LEU A 23 2.11 -14.81 5.60
CA LEU A 23 1.95 -15.91 6.55
C LEU A 23 1.24 -15.45 7.83
N VAL A 24 1.66 -14.33 8.42
CA VAL A 24 1.00 -13.76 9.61
C VAL A 24 -0.47 -13.46 9.33
N GLN A 25 -0.80 -12.83 8.20
CA GLN A 25 -2.21 -12.54 7.86
C GLN A 25 -3.04 -13.80 7.61
N LEU A 26 -2.54 -14.72 6.77
CA LEU A 26 -3.30 -15.92 6.39
C LEU A 26 -3.47 -16.90 7.55
N THR A 27 -2.48 -17.00 8.44
CA THR A 27 -2.46 -18.02 9.50
C THR A 27 -2.74 -17.49 10.90
N GLY A 28 -2.53 -16.19 11.14
CA GLY A 28 -2.58 -15.57 12.48
C GLY A 28 -1.39 -15.94 13.36
N ASP A 29 -0.42 -16.70 12.83
CA ASP A 29 0.68 -17.25 13.61
C ASP A 29 1.79 -16.21 13.79
N LYS A 30 1.87 -15.62 14.98
CA LYS A 30 2.88 -14.60 15.31
C LYS A 30 4.30 -15.17 15.44
N ARG A 31 4.51 -16.49 15.37
CA ARG A 31 5.87 -17.06 15.40
C ARG A 31 6.75 -16.55 14.26
N TRP A 32 6.14 -16.22 13.11
CA TRP A 32 6.81 -15.66 11.95
C TRP A 32 7.42 -14.27 12.19
N LEU A 33 7.04 -13.60 13.28
CA LEU A 33 7.60 -12.31 13.69
C LEU A 33 8.79 -12.44 14.66
N GLN A 34 9.13 -13.67 15.06
CA GLN A 34 10.14 -13.96 16.08
C GLN A 34 11.34 -14.68 15.48
N ASP A 35 12.42 -14.81 16.27
CA ASP A 35 13.57 -15.62 15.86
C ASP A 35 13.13 -17.08 15.61
N PRO A 36 13.67 -17.75 14.57
CA PRO A 36 14.78 -17.33 13.71
C PRO A 36 14.37 -16.54 12.45
N TYR A 37 13.12 -16.09 12.34
CA TYR A 37 12.57 -15.48 11.11
C TYR A 37 12.75 -13.96 11.02
N ARG A 38 13.36 -13.31 12.02
CA ARG A 38 13.58 -11.87 12.02
C ARG A 38 14.51 -11.45 10.89
N VAL A 39 13.98 -10.67 9.95
CA VAL A 39 14.69 -10.11 8.81
C VAL A 39 15.77 -9.14 9.28
N ARG A 40 16.88 -9.13 8.55
CA ARG A 40 17.96 -8.15 8.71
C ARG A 40 17.70 -6.96 7.80
N ARG A 41 18.05 -5.77 8.30
CA ARG A 41 17.99 -4.54 7.51
C ARG A 41 18.72 -4.70 6.19
N ALA A 42 18.06 -4.33 5.10
CA ALA A 42 18.63 -4.38 3.77
C ALA A 42 19.93 -3.53 3.70
N GLY A 43 20.97 -4.08 3.08
CA GLY A 43 22.16 -3.32 2.70
C GLY A 43 22.02 -2.80 1.27
N GLY A 44 22.23 -1.50 1.05
CA GLY A 44 22.18 -0.90 -0.30
C GLY A 44 20.76 -0.63 -0.80
N THR A 45 20.59 -0.58 -2.13
CA THR A 45 19.34 -0.19 -2.81
C THR A 45 18.57 -1.37 -3.43
N GLY A 46 18.85 -2.60 -3.01
CA GLY A 46 18.17 -3.80 -3.53
C GLY A 46 16.89 -4.13 -2.77
N ASP A 47 16.05 -4.99 -3.34
CA ASP A 47 14.69 -5.30 -2.87
C ASP A 47 14.63 -6.16 -1.57
N ASN A 48 15.79 -6.51 -1.01
CA ASN A 48 15.92 -7.36 0.19
C ASN A 48 15.19 -8.71 0.08
N ASP A 49 15.22 -9.34 -1.10
CA ASP A 49 14.44 -10.55 -1.41
C ASP A 49 14.66 -11.72 -0.44
N THR A 50 15.83 -11.81 0.18
CA THR A 50 16.18 -12.88 1.12
C THR A 50 15.86 -12.54 2.57
N GLY A 51 15.60 -11.27 2.87
CA GLY A 51 15.55 -10.75 4.24
C GLY A 51 16.86 -10.92 5.04
N GLY A 52 17.97 -11.23 4.38
CA GLY A 52 19.24 -11.56 5.03
C GLY A 52 19.22 -12.85 5.88
N LEU A 53 18.24 -13.73 5.65
CA LEU A 53 18.06 -15.01 6.34
C LEU A 53 18.84 -16.14 5.64
N ASP A 54 19.16 -17.21 6.37
CA ASP A 54 19.81 -18.39 5.80
C ASP A 54 18.89 -19.13 4.81
N GLU A 55 19.47 -19.76 3.78
CA GLU A 55 18.71 -20.42 2.70
C GLU A 55 17.70 -21.47 3.21
N SER A 56 18.04 -22.19 4.29
CA SER A 56 17.13 -23.16 4.90
C SER A 56 15.89 -22.50 5.51
N ILE A 57 16.05 -21.33 6.14
CA ILE A 57 14.95 -20.55 6.72
C ILE A 57 14.11 -19.93 5.60
N GLN A 58 14.75 -19.39 4.56
CA GLN A 58 14.03 -18.89 3.39
C GLN A 58 13.17 -19.98 2.74
N LYS A 59 13.70 -21.21 2.64
CA LYS A 59 12.97 -22.36 2.12
C LYS A 59 11.77 -22.71 3.01
N GLU A 60 11.95 -22.76 4.32
CA GLU A 60 10.86 -23.02 5.27
C GLU A 60 9.73 -21.99 5.14
N ILE A 61 10.07 -20.70 5.04
CA ILE A 61 9.09 -19.61 4.84
C ILE A 61 8.33 -19.80 3.52
N ARG A 62 9.04 -20.09 2.42
CA ARG A 62 8.43 -20.30 1.10
C ARG A 62 7.51 -21.52 1.06
N ASP A 63 7.94 -22.64 1.64
CA ASP A 63 7.13 -23.86 1.73
C ASP A 63 5.85 -23.59 2.53
N ALA A 64 5.97 -22.92 3.69
CA ALA A 64 4.82 -22.56 4.52
C ALA A 64 3.88 -21.58 3.82
N ALA A 65 4.43 -20.58 3.12
CA ALA A 65 3.62 -19.60 2.38
C ALA A 65 2.86 -20.26 1.23
N LEU A 66 3.50 -21.18 0.51
CA LEU A 66 2.84 -21.97 -0.54
C LEU A 66 1.64 -22.76 0.02
N GLU A 67 1.82 -23.43 1.15
CA GLU A 67 0.74 -24.15 1.84
C GLU A 67 -0.39 -23.21 2.29
N ALA A 68 -0.05 -22.08 2.92
CA ALA A 68 -1.02 -21.12 3.41
C ALA A 68 -1.84 -20.48 2.27
N ILE A 69 -1.18 -20.08 1.18
CA ILE A 69 -1.84 -19.51 0.00
C ILE A 69 -2.74 -20.55 -0.67
N ALA A 70 -2.28 -21.79 -0.81
CA ALA A 70 -3.09 -22.87 -1.36
C ALA A 70 -4.34 -23.15 -0.50
N ALA A 71 -4.19 -23.16 0.83
CA ALA A 71 -5.32 -23.32 1.75
C ALA A 71 -6.32 -22.17 1.65
N TRP A 72 -5.83 -20.92 1.53
CA TRP A 72 -6.69 -19.75 1.30
C TRP A 72 -7.44 -19.83 -0.04
N GLN A 73 -6.77 -20.22 -1.12
CA GLN A 73 -7.42 -20.46 -2.42
C GLN A 73 -8.47 -21.57 -2.36
N ALA A 74 -8.28 -22.56 -1.48
CA ALA A 74 -9.26 -23.62 -1.20
C ALA A 74 -10.42 -23.17 -0.28
N GLY A 75 -10.45 -21.90 0.14
CA GLY A 75 -11.54 -21.31 0.92
C GLY A 75 -11.28 -21.19 2.42
N LYS A 76 -10.06 -21.46 2.90
CA LYS A 76 -9.70 -21.16 4.30
C LYS A 76 -9.77 -19.64 4.52
N PRO A 77 -10.52 -19.13 5.52
CA PRO A 77 -10.56 -17.70 5.80
C PRO A 77 -9.18 -17.15 6.19
N VAL A 78 -8.94 -15.88 5.84
CA VAL A 78 -7.79 -15.12 6.34
C VAL A 78 -7.95 -14.94 7.84
N ALA A 79 -6.94 -15.32 8.62
CA ALA A 79 -7.01 -15.29 10.07
C ALA A 79 -6.95 -13.86 10.64
N LEU A 80 -6.18 -12.98 10.00
CA LEU A 80 -6.02 -11.57 10.36
C LEU A 80 -6.24 -10.70 9.10
N PRO A 81 -7.51 -10.50 8.68
CA PRO A 81 -7.83 -9.78 7.45
C PRO A 81 -7.48 -8.29 7.53
N ASP A 82 -7.74 -7.66 8.68
CA ASP A 82 -7.45 -6.25 8.94
C ASP A 82 -6.61 -6.12 10.23
N PRO A 83 -5.28 -6.30 10.16
CA PRO A 83 -4.41 -6.10 11.32
C PRO A 83 -4.57 -4.68 11.87
N SER A 84 -4.61 -4.55 13.20
CA SER A 84 -4.64 -3.24 13.85
C SER A 84 -3.37 -2.43 13.57
N ASN A 85 -3.43 -1.10 13.78
CA ASN A 85 -2.26 -0.22 13.59
C ASN A 85 -1.01 -0.71 14.35
N ASP A 86 -1.18 -1.21 15.58
CA ASP A 86 -0.08 -1.76 16.39
C ASP A 86 0.51 -3.04 15.77
N GLU A 87 -0.35 -3.91 15.25
CA GLU A 87 0.10 -5.12 14.56
C GLU A 87 0.79 -4.81 13.24
N LEU A 88 0.30 -3.81 12.49
CA LEU A 88 0.97 -3.34 11.27
C LEU A 88 2.36 -2.79 11.59
N VAL A 89 2.51 -2.01 12.66
CA VAL A 89 3.82 -1.50 13.09
C VAL A 89 4.76 -2.63 13.52
N GLU A 90 4.26 -3.63 14.25
CA GLU A 90 5.03 -4.84 14.61
C GLU A 90 5.49 -5.60 13.37
N MET A 91 4.56 -5.87 12.47
CA MET A 91 4.79 -6.56 11.20
C MET A 91 5.82 -5.83 10.34
N LEU A 92 5.66 -4.52 10.14
CA LEU A 92 6.59 -3.69 9.38
C LEU A 92 7.96 -3.61 10.04
N THR A 93 8.01 -3.51 11.38
CA THR A 93 9.29 -3.50 12.12
C THR A 93 10.08 -4.79 11.84
N VAL A 94 9.41 -5.93 11.77
CA VAL A 94 10.05 -7.19 11.37
C VAL A 94 10.43 -7.16 9.90
N ALA A 95 9.51 -6.83 8.99
CA ALA A 95 9.75 -6.86 7.55
C ALA A 95 10.89 -5.93 7.10
N MET A 96 11.04 -4.77 7.74
CA MET A 96 12.07 -3.79 7.44
C MET A 96 13.41 -4.09 8.14
N GLY A 97 13.40 -4.95 9.17
CA GLY A 97 14.58 -5.21 9.99
C GLY A 97 15.06 -4.01 10.81
N GLU A 98 14.18 -3.02 11.04
CA GLU A 98 14.42 -1.82 11.84
C GLU A 98 13.12 -1.33 12.50
N THR A 99 13.22 -0.56 13.58
CA THR A 99 12.05 -0.04 14.29
C THR A 99 11.28 0.93 13.41
N VAL A 100 10.00 0.61 13.16
CA VAL A 100 9.08 1.47 12.43
C VAL A 100 8.33 2.37 13.43
N PRO A 101 8.25 3.69 13.20
CA PRO A 101 7.48 4.60 14.05
C PRO A 101 5.98 4.30 14.05
N GLN A 102 5.29 4.68 15.13
CA GLN A 102 3.90 4.30 15.37
C GLN A 102 2.92 4.90 14.34
N GLU A 103 3.21 6.09 13.84
CA GLU A 103 2.41 6.80 12.84
C GLU A 103 2.31 6.05 11.50
N TYR A 104 3.21 5.11 11.22
CA TYR A 104 3.14 4.28 10.01
C TYR A 104 2.00 3.26 10.07
N GLY A 105 1.48 2.93 11.24
CA GLY A 105 0.36 2.00 11.38
C GLY A 105 -0.88 2.48 10.64
N GLU A 106 -1.32 3.72 10.89
CA GLU A 106 -2.48 4.32 10.23
C GLU A 106 -2.25 4.49 8.72
N MET A 107 -1.06 4.96 8.33
CA MET A 107 -0.71 5.11 6.92
C MET A 107 -0.75 3.77 6.18
N THR A 108 -0.26 2.69 6.82
CA THR A 108 -0.23 1.35 6.22
C THR A 108 -1.63 0.76 6.16
N ALA A 109 -2.46 0.94 7.19
CA ALA A 109 -3.85 0.52 7.18
C ALA A 109 -4.59 1.16 6.00
N ALA A 110 -4.37 2.46 5.76
CA ALA A 110 -4.94 3.16 4.62
C ALA A 110 -4.42 2.63 3.27
N GLN A 111 -3.12 2.35 3.15
CA GLN A 111 -2.53 1.75 1.94
C GLN A 111 -3.05 0.33 1.66
N LEU A 112 -3.36 -0.43 2.70
CA LEU A 112 -3.97 -1.76 2.59
C LEU A 112 -5.49 -1.71 2.32
N GLY A 113 -6.07 -0.52 2.21
CA GLY A 113 -7.50 -0.35 1.95
C GLY A 113 -8.40 -0.66 3.15
N GLN A 114 -7.85 -0.69 4.36
CA GLN A 114 -8.64 -0.89 5.60
C GLN A 114 -9.44 0.36 5.98
N THR A 115 -9.08 1.52 5.41
CA THR A 115 -9.85 2.75 5.55
C THR A 115 -10.56 3.10 4.24
N PRO A 116 -11.75 3.73 4.28
CA PRO A 116 -12.42 4.22 3.09
C PRO A 116 -11.52 5.14 2.25
N MET A 117 -11.48 4.92 0.94
CA MET A 117 -10.69 5.76 0.01
C MET A 117 -11.29 7.16 -0.20
N LEU A 118 -12.60 7.27 0.06
CA LEU A 118 -13.36 8.52 0.05
C LEU A 118 -13.98 8.71 1.42
N TRP A 119 -14.09 9.96 1.83
CA TRP A 119 -14.86 10.35 3.00
C TRP A 119 -16.30 9.84 2.90
N ASP A 120 -16.77 9.08 3.88
CA ASP A 120 -18.06 8.39 3.88
C ASP A 120 -19.10 8.99 4.84
N GLU A 121 -18.69 9.90 5.73
CA GLU A 121 -19.58 10.59 6.66
C GLU A 121 -20.02 11.96 6.16
N LYS A 122 -21.31 12.29 6.29
CA LYS A 122 -21.76 13.66 6.02
C LYS A 122 -21.39 14.58 7.18
N ILE A 123 -20.86 15.75 6.86
CA ILE A 123 -20.50 16.78 7.85
C ILE A 123 -21.57 17.87 7.80
N ASP A 124 -22.29 18.04 8.89
CA ASP A 124 -23.20 19.17 9.07
C ASP A 124 -22.39 20.46 9.27
N VAL A 125 -22.54 21.41 8.35
CA VAL A 125 -21.88 22.71 8.41
C VAL A 125 -22.89 23.84 8.63
N PRO A 126 -22.51 24.94 9.29
CA PRO A 126 -23.38 26.10 9.45
C PRO A 126 -23.85 26.69 8.12
N GLU A 127 -25.00 27.36 8.13
CA GLU A 127 -25.49 28.11 6.97
C GLU A 127 -24.45 29.15 6.52
N GLY A 128 -24.16 29.18 5.22
CA GLY A 128 -23.14 30.08 4.65
C GLY A 128 -21.69 29.62 4.80
N PHE A 129 -21.43 28.45 5.41
CA PHE A 129 -20.09 27.88 5.47
C PHE A 129 -19.61 27.43 4.08
N ASN A 130 -18.38 27.79 3.71
CA ASN A 130 -17.77 27.38 2.45
C ASN A 130 -16.26 27.23 2.61
N VAL A 131 -15.71 26.10 2.16
CA VAL A 131 -14.26 25.85 2.16
C VAL A 131 -13.64 26.41 0.88
N VAL A 132 -12.54 27.15 1.01
CA VAL A 132 -11.75 27.58 -0.15
C VAL A 132 -10.52 26.69 -0.27
N VAL A 133 -10.43 25.95 -1.37
CA VAL A 133 -9.25 25.15 -1.75
C VAL A 133 -8.41 25.97 -2.73
N ILE A 134 -7.13 26.18 -2.42
CA ILE A 134 -6.22 26.96 -3.27
C ILE A 134 -5.31 25.99 -4.05
N GLY A 135 -5.46 25.98 -5.37
CA GLY A 135 -4.76 25.11 -6.31
C GLY A 135 -5.59 23.90 -6.74
N ALA A 136 -5.59 23.61 -8.04
CA ALA A 136 -6.23 22.44 -8.65
C ALA A 136 -5.21 21.41 -9.16
N GLY A 137 -4.15 21.20 -8.37
CA GLY A 137 -3.21 20.08 -8.53
C GLY A 137 -3.70 18.81 -7.85
N VAL A 138 -2.81 17.82 -7.70
CA VAL A 138 -3.18 16.49 -7.17
C VAL A 138 -3.85 16.58 -5.78
N SER A 139 -3.30 17.36 -4.87
CA SER A 139 -3.87 17.54 -3.52
C SER A 139 -5.19 18.28 -3.54
N GLY A 140 -5.29 19.40 -4.27
CA GLY A 140 -6.50 20.22 -4.32
C GLY A 140 -7.70 19.48 -4.90
N LEU A 141 -7.49 18.68 -5.94
CA LEU A 141 -8.54 17.83 -6.51
C LEU A 141 -8.94 16.70 -5.54
N ALA A 142 -7.99 16.05 -4.86
CA ALA A 142 -8.32 15.05 -3.83
C ALA A 142 -9.12 15.66 -2.68
N SER A 143 -8.76 16.87 -2.23
CA SER A 143 -9.52 17.60 -1.21
C SER A 143 -10.93 17.94 -1.69
N ALA A 144 -11.08 18.44 -2.93
CA ALA A 144 -12.38 18.76 -3.52
C ALA A 144 -13.31 17.53 -3.60
N VAL A 145 -12.77 16.38 -4.03
CA VAL A 145 -13.53 15.12 -4.09
C VAL A 145 -13.99 14.69 -2.69
N ASN A 146 -13.14 14.79 -1.67
CA ASN A 146 -13.52 14.43 -0.30
C ASN A 146 -14.51 15.43 0.32
N LEU A 147 -14.37 16.73 0.06
CA LEU A 147 -15.35 17.73 0.49
C LEU A 147 -16.72 17.50 -0.15
N GLN A 148 -16.73 17.14 -1.45
CA GLN A 148 -17.95 16.75 -2.15
C GLN A 148 -18.60 15.51 -1.52
N ALA A 149 -17.80 14.49 -1.22
CA ALA A 149 -18.26 13.26 -0.56
C ALA A 149 -18.83 13.56 0.84
N ALA A 150 -18.19 14.43 1.61
CA ALA A 150 -18.64 14.90 2.92
C ALA A 150 -19.89 15.81 2.87
N GLY A 151 -20.30 16.29 1.70
CA GLY A 151 -21.41 17.24 1.55
C GLY A 151 -21.09 18.67 2.00
N VAL A 152 -19.81 19.01 2.12
CA VAL A 152 -19.36 20.35 2.54
C VAL A 152 -19.27 21.25 1.30
N PRO A 153 -19.92 22.44 1.28
CA PRO A 153 -19.77 23.40 0.19
C PRO A 153 -18.32 23.90 0.07
N PHE A 154 -17.80 23.97 -1.16
CA PHE A 154 -16.44 24.43 -1.39
C PHE A 154 -16.28 25.18 -2.72
N THR A 155 -15.18 25.91 -2.82
CA THR A 155 -14.71 26.57 -4.04
C THR A 155 -13.24 26.26 -4.24
N VAL A 156 -12.86 25.80 -5.43
CA VAL A 156 -11.46 25.62 -5.81
C VAL A 156 -11.01 26.84 -6.62
N LEU A 157 -9.92 27.46 -6.20
CA LEU A 157 -9.29 28.57 -6.90
C LEU A 157 -7.97 28.09 -7.52
N GLU A 158 -7.89 28.06 -8.84
CA GLU A 158 -6.67 27.78 -9.58
C GLU A 158 -6.20 29.04 -10.29
N ARG A 159 -4.89 29.31 -10.21
CA ARG A 159 -4.28 30.47 -10.87
C ARG A 159 -4.17 30.26 -12.39
N ARG A 160 -4.00 29.01 -12.82
CA ARG A 160 -3.82 28.59 -14.21
C ARG A 160 -5.16 28.50 -14.94
N SER A 161 -5.07 28.37 -16.27
CA SER A 161 -6.23 28.21 -17.14
C SER A 161 -6.86 26.82 -17.09
N ASP A 162 -6.17 25.85 -16.47
CA ASP A 162 -6.59 24.45 -16.40
C ASP A 162 -6.04 23.79 -15.12
N VAL A 163 -6.56 22.60 -14.82
CA VAL A 163 -6.16 21.78 -13.66
C VAL A 163 -4.83 21.04 -13.91
N ALA A 164 -4.44 20.17 -12.96
CA ALA A 164 -3.26 19.28 -12.97
C ALA A 164 -2.00 19.82 -12.25
N GLY A 165 -1.98 21.08 -11.85
CA GLY A 165 -0.90 21.65 -11.02
C GLY A 165 0.45 21.60 -11.74
N VAL A 166 1.44 20.90 -11.17
CA VAL A 166 2.79 20.82 -11.74
C VAL A 166 2.81 20.25 -13.17
N TRP A 167 1.87 19.36 -13.51
CA TRP A 167 1.78 18.74 -14.83
C TRP A 167 1.24 19.70 -15.91
N GLN A 168 0.64 20.82 -15.51
CA GLN A 168 0.25 21.87 -16.42
C GLN A 168 1.48 22.65 -16.90
N ASP A 169 2.36 23.04 -15.96
CA ASP A 169 3.54 23.87 -16.26
C ASP A 169 4.70 23.06 -16.86
N ASN A 170 4.90 21.82 -16.38
CA ASN A 170 6.07 21.02 -16.69
C ASN A 170 5.82 20.09 -17.88
N ARG A 171 5.97 20.65 -19.09
CA ARG A 171 5.83 19.92 -20.37
C ARG A 171 7.13 19.88 -21.18
N TYR A 172 8.26 19.91 -20.49
CA TYR A 172 9.56 19.79 -21.15
C TYR A 172 9.81 18.34 -21.61
N PRO A 173 10.66 18.11 -22.63
CA PRO A 173 10.99 16.76 -23.08
C PRO A 173 11.55 15.90 -21.94
N GLY A 174 10.93 14.75 -21.68
CA GLY A 174 11.33 13.84 -20.60
C GLY A 174 10.69 14.13 -19.24
N ALA A 175 9.76 15.08 -19.13
CA ALA A 175 8.93 15.22 -17.94
C ALA A 175 8.10 13.94 -17.74
N GLY A 176 8.15 13.37 -16.54
CA GLY A 176 7.43 12.16 -16.14
C GLY A 176 7.58 11.92 -14.64
N VAL A 177 7.05 10.80 -14.15
CA VAL A 177 7.13 10.39 -12.74
C VAL A 177 8.31 9.45 -12.45
N ASP A 178 8.89 9.57 -11.26
CA ASP A 178 9.84 8.60 -10.69
C ASP A 178 9.14 7.55 -9.80
N THR A 179 7.87 7.78 -9.48
CA THR A 179 7.01 6.86 -8.74
C THR A 179 6.19 6.05 -9.74
N PRO A 180 6.15 4.71 -9.65
CA PRO A 180 5.34 3.90 -10.55
C PRO A 180 3.88 4.37 -10.65
N ASN A 181 3.31 4.31 -11.85
CA ASN A 181 1.98 4.85 -12.17
C ASN A 181 0.86 4.38 -11.22
N HIS A 182 0.88 3.13 -10.79
CA HIS A 182 -0.09 2.50 -9.91
C HIS A 182 0.02 3.00 -8.47
N LEU A 183 1.16 3.60 -8.10
CA LEU A 183 1.36 4.29 -6.83
C LEU A 183 1.09 5.80 -6.97
N TYR A 184 1.43 6.41 -8.11
CA TYR A 184 1.14 7.81 -8.40
C TYR A 184 -0.19 7.99 -9.14
N SER A 185 -1.27 7.48 -8.53
CA SER A 185 -2.65 7.58 -9.04
C SER A 185 -3.63 7.81 -7.90
N TYR A 186 -4.81 8.35 -8.22
CA TYR A 186 -5.89 8.38 -7.24
C TYR A 186 -6.46 6.99 -7.01
N SER A 187 -6.44 6.54 -5.76
CA SER A 187 -7.00 5.25 -5.36
C SER A 187 -8.51 5.17 -5.63
N PHE A 188 -9.24 6.28 -5.52
CA PHE A 188 -10.67 6.40 -5.82
C PHE A 188 -11.02 6.57 -7.31
N ALA A 189 -10.03 6.70 -8.19
CA ALA A 189 -10.25 6.89 -9.63
C ALA A 189 -9.21 6.07 -10.43
N PRO A 190 -9.34 4.73 -10.47
CA PRO A 190 -8.38 3.87 -11.14
C PRO A 190 -8.33 4.14 -12.65
N TYR A 191 -7.14 4.03 -13.23
CA TYR A 191 -6.89 4.26 -14.64
C TYR A 191 -5.91 3.21 -15.20
N ASP A 192 -6.15 2.75 -16.42
CA ASP A 192 -5.28 1.81 -17.12
C ASP A 192 -4.19 2.57 -17.89
N TRP A 193 -3.03 2.68 -17.26
CA TRP A 193 -1.89 3.42 -17.79
C TRP A 193 -1.11 2.59 -18.82
N SER A 194 -0.65 3.26 -19.89
CA SER A 194 0.06 2.61 -21.00
C SER A 194 1.52 2.24 -20.73
N ALA A 195 2.13 2.79 -19.67
CA ALA A 195 3.53 2.56 -19.31
C ALA A 195 3.73 2.64 -17.79
N TYR A 196 4.73 1.93 -17.26
CA TYR A 196 5.00 1.83 -15.81
C TYR A 196 5.39 3.18 -15.16
N PHE A 197 6.14 4.01 -15.89
CA PHE A 197 6.39 5.42 -15.59
C PHE A 197 5.84 6.26 -16.74
N VAL A 198 5.08 7.32 -16.43
CA VAL A 198 4.39 8.18 -17.41
C VAL A 198 4.80 9.63 -17.22
#